data_AF-A0A8H8QIQ4-F1
#
_entry.id   AF-A0A8H8QIQ4-F1
#
_cell.length_a   1.000
_cell.length_b   1.000
_cell.length_c   1.000
_cell.angle_alpha   90.00
_cell.angle_beta   90.00
_cell.angle_gamma   90.00
#
_symmetry.space_group_name_H-M   'P 1'
#
loop_
_entity.id
_entity.type
_entity.pdbx_description
1 polymer ?
#
loop_
_entity_poly.entity_id
_entity_poly.type
_entity_poly.pdbx_seq_one_letter_code
_entity_poly.pdbx_strand_id
1 'polypeptide(L)'
;MVSSISNTFGRRHYVVMRRSAIHAFHQEGYYQQSLALYTLDADAEQDSSSTLDPFVKQVKSGAYFSRYQVKYRRRREGRTDYYARKRLVSQAKNKYNAPKYRLVVRFSNLYVTCQIVHAKINGDKVLTQASSKELRRYGVKTGFSNWTAAYATGLLVARRALTILNLADKYEGVAEPDGEMAEVEPLGDDEPRPFKCFLDVGLKRTSTGSRVFGALKGASDGGIFIPHSEKRFPGYDPEAKELDAELLRSYIYGGHVAEYMESLEEEDDERFKKQFSTALEQGVGSDDLEDMWTKAFENIRQDPSFTPSDKSKDWAAESKKYKATKLTYEQRKAKIADQIAAFKAGADL
;
A
#
# COMPACT_ATOMS: atom_id res chain seq x y z
N MET A 1 17.59 47.82 30.73
CA MET A 1 16.99 47.77 29.38
C MET A 1 16.93 46.31 28.95
N VAL A 2 15.71 45.75 28.90
CA VAL A 2 15.11 44.92 27.81
C VAL A 2 16.09 44.10 26.95
N SER A 3 15.98 42.80 26.70
CA SER A 3 14.99 41.75 26.99
C SER A 3 15.67 40.37 26.82
N SER A 4 15.34 39.41 27.66
CA SER A 4 15.55 37.98 27.41
C SER A 4 14.27 37.37 26.85
N ILE A 5 14.36 36.62 25.75
CA ILE A 5 13.25 35.89 25.15
C ILE A 5 13.37 34.43 25.58
N SER A 6 12.38 33.93 26.31
CA SER A 6 12.12 32.51 26.50
C SER A 6 10.61 32.27 26.62
N ASN A 7 10.21 31.03 26.32
CA ASN A 7 8.90 30.40 26.55
C ASN A 7 7.75 30.83 25.63
N THR A 8 6.72 30.03 25.32
CA THR A 8 6.40 28.59 25.20
C THR A 8 4.89 28.58 24.87
N PHE A 9 4.43 27.55 24.17
CA PHE A 9 3.06 26.98 24.21
C PHE A 9 1.81 27.88 24.09
N GLY A 10 0.98 27.58 23.08
CA GLY A 10 -0.42 28.04 23.00
C GLY A 10 -1.29 27.09 22.19
N ARG A 11 -2.12 26.31 22.89
CA ARG A 11 -3.07 25.32 22.37
C ARG A 11 -4.11 25.95 21.44
N ARG A 12 -4.46 25.27 20.34
CA ARG A 12 -5.66 25.59 19.53
C ARG A 12 -6.90 25.00 20.21
N HIS A 13 -7.74 25.85 20.76
CA HIS A 13 -9.12 25.49 21.09
C HIS A 13 -9.98 25.55 19.83
N TYR A 14 -10.68 24.45 19.53
CA TYR A 14 -11.81 24.43 18.60
C TYR A 14 -13.04 24.96 19.33
N VAL A 15 -13.66 26.03 18.81
CA VAL A 15 -14.99 26.47 19.23
C VAL A 15 -16.00 25.95 18.20
N VAL A 16 -16.87 25.06 18.67
CA VAL A 16 -18.08 24.59 17.99
C VAL A 16 -19.13 25.69 18.11
N MET A 17 -19.54 26.33 17.01
CA MET A 17 -20.73 27.18 17.00
C MET A 17 -21.94 26.36 16.54
N ARG A 18 -22.90 26.20 17.44
CA ARG A 18 -24.25 25.68 17.16
C ARG A 18 -25.12 26.77 16.56
N ARG A 19 -25.98 26.34 15.63
CA ARG A 19 -27.15 27.06 15.10
C ARG A 19 -28.08 27.47 16.24
N SER A 20 -28.33 28.78 16.39
CA SER A 20 -29.62 29.38 16.80
C SER A 20 -29.42 30.84 17.20
N ALA A 21 -29.86 31.78 16.36
CA ALA A 21 -30.34 33.10 16.76
C ALA A 21 -30.91 33.80 15.51
N ILE A 22 -32.19 33.54 15.28
CA ILE A 22 -33.07 34.31 14.40
C ILE A 22 -33.55 35.53 15.21
N HIS A 23 -33.66 36.66 14.50
CA HIS A 23 -34.47 37.85 14.78
C HIS A 23 -33.94 39.02 15.64
N ALA A 24 -34.34 40.19 15.13
CA ALA A 24 -34.37 41.54 15.70
C ALA A 24 -33.07 42.35 15.66
N PHE A 25 -32.96 43.26 14.69
CA PHE A 25 -32.95 44.70 14.97
C PHE A 25 -33.27 45.49 13.68
N HIS A 26 -34.25 46.38 13.81
CA HIS A 26 -34.95 47.14 12.77
C HIS A 26 -34.41 48.59 12.78
N GLN A 27 -34.29 49.22 11.59
CA GLN A 27 -34.36 50.67 11.26
C GLN A 27 -33.44 51.64 12.06
N GLU A 28 -32.68 52.58 11.48
CA GLU A 28 -33.05 53.68 10.57
C GLU A 28 -31.75 54.44 10.22
N GLY A 29 -31.68 55.13 9.07
CA GLY A 29 -30.80 56.29 8.91
C GLY A 29 -29.93 56.37 7.64
N TYR A 30 -30.26 57.38 6.83
CA TYR A 30 -29.41 58.08 5.85
C TYR A 30 -29.40 57.59 4.39
N TYR A 31 -30.45 58.04 3.69
CA TYR A 31 -30.42 58.42 2.27
C TYR A 31 -29.90 59.86 2.11
N GLN A 32 -29.32 60.14 0.93
CA GLN A 32 -29.13 61.44 0.24
C GLN A 32 -27.72 62.05 0.24
N GLN A 33 -27.00 61.82 -0.87
CA GLN A 33 -26.33 62.82 -1.72
C GLN A 33 -25.96 62.11 -3.04
N SER A 34 -26.86 62.04 -4.01
CA SER A 34 -27.13 63.04 -5.07
C SER A 34 -26.03 63.11 -6.16
N LEU A 35 -26.32 62.40 -7.25
CA LEU A 35 -25.99 62.66 -8.65
C LEU A 35 -24.87 63.67 -8.97
N ALA A 36 -23.77 63.18 -9.53
CA ALA A 36 -22.93 63.93 -10.44
C ALA A 36 -22.73 63.12 -11.74
N LEU A 37 -23.52 63.52 -12.74
CA LEU A 37 -23.24 63.54 -14.18
C LEU A 37 -22.33 62.44 -14.77
N TYR A 38 -22.98 61.47 -15.41
CA TYR A 38 -22.42 60.71 -16.53
C TYR A 38 -22.46 61.60 -17.79
N THR A 39 -21.30 62.04 -18.28
CA THR A 39 -21.13 62.45 -19.68
C THR A 39 -20.63 61.24 -20.46
N LEU A 40 -21.37 60.94 -21.53
CA LEU A 40 -21.07 59.94 -22.55
C LEU A 40 -19.74 60.25 -23.24
N ASP A 41 -18.78 59.34 -23.13
CA ASP A 41 -17.86 59.05 -24.22
C ASP A 41 -18.29 57.68 -24.78
N ALA A 42 -18.96 57.74 -25.92
CA ALA A 42 -19.11 56.61 -26.82
C ALA A 42 -17.72 56.25 -27.38
N ASP A 43 -17.52 54.98 -27.71
CA ASP A 43 -16.30 54.39 -28.29
C ASP A 43 -15.31 53.78 -27.29
N ALA A 44 -15.78 52.78 -26.53
CA ALA A 44 -14.94 51.69 -26.08
C ALA A 44 -15.61 50.37 -26.48
N GLU A 45 -14.99 49.64 -27.42
CA GLU A 45 -15.34 48.27 -27.77
C GLU A 45 -15.53 47.46 -26.49
N GLN A 46 -16.77 47.02 -26.24
CA GLN A 46 -17.06 46.05 -25.18
C GLN A 46 -16.43 44.72 -25.58
N ASP A 47 -15.21 44.49 -25.09
CA ASP A 47 -14.64 43.15 -24.95
C ASP A 47 -15.57 42.35 -24.02
N SER A 48 -16.42 41.52 -24.61
CA SER A 48 -17.46 40.74 -23.94
C SER A 48 -16.88 39.52 -23.19
N SER A 49 -15.77 39.71 -22.48
CA SER A 49 -14.95 38.64 -21.91
C SER A 49 -14.80 38.71 -20.39
N SER A 50 -15.83 39.09 -19.62
CA SER A 50 -15.82 38.81 -18.16
C SER A 50 -17.16 38.98 -17.45
N THR A 51 -18.20 38.28 -17.89
CA THR A 51 -19.27 37.88 -16.94
C THR A 51 -18.85 36.58 -16.24
N LEU A 52 -17.72 36.64 -15.52
CA LEU A 52 -17.34 35.60 -14.58
C LEU A 52 -18.04 35.92 -13.25
N ASP A 53 -18.75 34.93 -12.71
CA ASP A 53 -19.23 34.94 -11.33
C ASP A 53 -18.15 35.54 -10.41
N PRO A 54 -18.43 36.62 -9.67
CA PRO A 54 -17.43 37.44 -8.98
C PRO A 54 -16.73 36.75 -7.80
N PHE A 55 -16.91 35.44 -7.60
CA PHE A 55 -16.49 34.71 -6.40
C PHE A 55 -15.58 33.50 -6.65
N VAL A 56 -15.11 33.23 -7.88
CA VAL A 56 -14.19 32.11 -8.12
C VAL A 56 -12.74 32.58 -8.11
N LYS A 57 -12.06 32.45 -6.96
CA LYS A 57 -10.62 32.71 -6.84
C LYS A 57 -9.82 31.75 -7.72
N GLN A 58 -9.13 32.26 -8.74
CA GLN A 58 -8.23 31.46 -9.58
C GLN A 58 -7.01 30.97 -8.77
N VAL A 59 -6.92 29.67 -8.51
CA VAL A 59 -5.86 29.07 -7.67
C VAL A 59 -4.59 28.75 -8.46
N LYS A 60 -4.71 28.42 -9.75
CA LYS A 60 -3.58 28.04 -10.62
C LYS A 60 -3.67 28.79 -11.95
N SER A 61 -2.63 29.57 -12.27
CA SER A 61 -2.55 30.36 -13.51
C SER A 61 -1.80 29.61 -14.62
N GLY A 62 -1.85 30.12 -15.85
CA GLY A 62 -1.02 29.60 -16.95
C GLY A 62 0.48 29.65 -16.63
N ALA A 63 0.92 30.73 -15.98
CA ALA A 63 2.30 30.89 -15.50
C ALA A 63 2.70 29.80 -14.48
N TYR A 64 1.78 29.37 -13.61
CA TYR A 64 2.02 28.25 -12.68
C TYR A 64 2.35 26.96 -13.43
N PHE A 65 1.53 26.58 -14.42
CA PHE A 65 1.73 25.33 -15.15
C PHE A 65 3.00 25.34 -16.02
N SER A 66 3.34 26.49 -16.62
CA SER A 66 4.57 26.65 -17.39
C SER A 66 5.83 26.34 -16.57
N ARG A 67 5.82 26.68 -15.27
CA ARG A 67 6.97 26.48 -14.35
C ARG A 67 6.84 25.24 -13.48
N TYR A 68 5.75 24.48 -13.59
CA TYR A 68 5.46 23.37 -12.70
C TYR A 68 6.35 22.15 -13.01
N GLN A 69 7.35 21.91 -12.16
CA GLN A 69 8.20 20.73 -12.27
C GLN A 69 7.48 19.48 -11.73
N VAL A 70 7.07 18.63 -12.66
CA VAL A 70 6.36 17.39 -12.38
C VAL A 70 7.28 16.38 -11.68
N LYS A 71 6.83 15.83 -10.54
CA LYS A 71 7.55 14.76 -9.85
C LYS A 71 7.51 13.44 -10.65
N TYR A 72 8.44 12.52 -10.35
CA TYR A 72 8.48 11.20 -10.98
C TYR A 72 7.12 10.48 -10.95
N ARG A 73 6.81 9.73 -12.02
CA ARG A 73 5.50 9.08 -12.21
C ARG A 73 5.02 8.31 -10.97
N ARG A 74 5.85 7.42 -10.40
CA ARG A 74 5.47 6.63 -9.22
C ARG A 74 5.33 7.45 -7.93
N ARG A 75 5.93 8.64 -7.87
CA ARG A 75 5.72 9.59 -6.77
C ARG A 75 4.37 10.30 -6.91
N ARG A 76 3.98 10.65 -8.14
CA ARG A 76 2.64 11.19 -8.45
C ARG A 76 1.53 10.18 -8.18
N GLU A 77 1.77 8.91 -8.51
CA GLU A 77 0.85 7.80 -8.18
C GLU A 77 0.85 7.45 -6.69
N GLY A 78 1.73 8.04 -5.87
CA GLY A 78 1.82 7.73 -4.44
C GLY A 78 2.22 6.27 -4.14
N ARG A 79 3.01 5.64 -5.01
CA ARG A 79 3.37 4.21 -4.91
C ARG A 79 4.80 3.93 -4.48
N THR A 80 5.66 4.94 -4.48
CA THR A 80 7.09 4.74 -4.21
C THR A 80 7.68 5.94 -3.50
N ASP A 81 8.34 5.66 -2.38
CA ASP A 81 9.33 6.56 -1.81
C ASP A 81 10.68 6.31 -2.49
N TYR A 82 11.12 7.30 -3.27
CA TYR A 82 12.41 7.23 -3.95
C TYR A 82 13.59 7.42 -2.99
N TYR A 83 13.39 8.01 -1.81
CA TYR A 83 14.44 8.19 -0.82
C TYR A 83 14.86 6.85 -0.19
N ALA A 84 13.89 6.04 0.24
CA ALA A 84 14.14 4.66 0.67
C ALA A 84 14.65 3.79 -0.49
N ARG A 85 13.99 3.85 -1.66
CA ARG A 85 14.37 3.02 -2.82
C ARG A 85 15.81 3.25 -3.26
N LYS A 86 16.31 4.50 -3.25
CA LYS A 86 17.69 4.83 -3.63
C LYS A 86 18.70 4.02 -2.81
N ARG A 87 18.50 3.88 -1.49
CA ARG A 87 19.39 3.15 -0.57
C ARG A 87 19.26 1.63 -0.69
N LEU A 88 18.04 1.16 -0.94
CA LEU A 88 17.77 -0.25 -1.15
C LEU A 88 18.38 -0.77 -2.46
N VAL A 89 18.43 0.07 -3.51
CA VAL A 89 18.94 -0.30 -4.84
C VAL A 89 20.43 -0.03 -5.00
N SER A 90 20.95 1.05 -4.41
CA SER A 90 22.37 1.39 -4.56
C SER A 90 23.28 0.26 -4.06
N GLN A 91 24.13 -0.22 -4.95
CA GLN A 91 25.15 -1.23 -4.68
C GLN A 91 26.52 -0.57 -4.58
N ALA A 92 27.41 -1.14 -3.78
CA ALA A 92 28.80 -0.71 -3.73
C ALA A 92 29.47 -0.92 -5.10
N LYS A 93 30.14 0.12 -5.62
CA LYS A 93 30.69 0.09 -7.00
C LYS A 93 31.73 -1.00 -7.21
N ASN A 94 32.45 -1.37 -6.16
CA ASN A 94 33.42 -2.48 -6.17
C ASN A 94 32.79 -3.87 -6.32
N LYS A 95 31.46 -4.01 -6.20
CA LYS A 95 30.72 -5.25 -6.45
C LYS A 95 30.22 -5.34 -7.90
N TYR A 96 30.51 -4.34 -8.74
CA TYR A 96 30.21 -4.30 -10.17
C TYR A 96 28.76 -4.73 -10.50
N ASN A 97 28.61 -5.84 -11.24
CA ASN A 97 27.32 -6.34 -11.72
C ASN A 97 26.56 -7.20 -10.70
N ALA A 98 27.09 -7.39 -9.49
CA ALA A 98 26.44 -8.20 -8.46
C ALA A 98 25.10 -7.56 -8.05
N PRO A 99 23.96 -8.24 -8.31
CA PRO A 99 22.65 -7.71 -8.01
C PRO A 99 22.43 -7.57 -6.50
N LYS A 100 21.77 -6.49 -6.10
CA LYS A 100 21.28 -6.30 -4.74
C LYS A 100 19.81 -6.74 -4.67
N TYR A 101 19.58 -7.93 -4.11
CA TYR A 101 18.24 -8.51 -4.01
C TYR A 101 17.44 -7.90 -2.88
N ARG A 102 16.15 -7.70 -3.13
CA ARG A 102 15.20 -7.13 -2.19
C ARG A 102 13.98 -8.02 -2.07
N LEU A 103 13.54 -8.28 -0.85
CA LEU A 103 12.25 -8.89 -0.55
C LEU A 103 11.19 -7.78 -0.53
N VAL A 104 10.45 -7.65 -1.63
CA VAL A 104 9.36 -6.69 -1.78
C VAL A 104 8.09 -7.29 -1.22
N VAL A 105 7.63 -6.78 -0.08
CA VAL A 105 6.38 -7.22 0.56
C VAL A 105 5.29 -6.17 0.33
N ARG A 106 4.16 -6.56 -0.26
CA ARG A 106 3.03 -5.66 -0.53
C ARG A 106 1.73 -6.31 -0.07
N PHE A 107 0.89 -5.48 0.54
CA PHE A 107 -0.45 -5.85 0.95
C PHE A 107 -1.44 -5.15 0.02
N SER A 108 -2.33 -5.94 -0.57
CA SER A 108 -3.62 -5.46 -1.09
C SER A 108 -4.64 -5.50 0.06
N ASN A 109 -5.92 -5.25 -0.23
CA ASN A 109 -6.96 -5.27 0.81
C ASN A 109 -7.13 -6.65 1.45
N LEU A 110 -7.00 -7.72 0.66
CA LEU A 110 -7.29 -9.10 1.09
C LEU A 110 -6.13 -10.08 0.91
N TYR A 111 -5.05 -9.68 0.24
CA TYR A 111 -3.96 -10.58 -0.10
C TYR A 111 -2.59 -9.96 0.13
N VAL A 112 -1.63 -10.83 0.44
CA VAL A 112 -0.19 -10.55 0.56
C VAL A 112 0.50 -10.97 -0.73
N THR A 113 1.49 -10.19 -1.15
CA THR A 113 2.37 -10.51 -2.27
C THR A 113 3.82 -10.27 -1.86
N CYS A 114 4.64 -11.31 -1.99
CA CYS A 114 6.06 -11.30 -1.69
C CYS A 114 6.83 -11.59 -2.98
N GLN A 115 7.82 -10.77 -3.29
CA GLN A 115 8.64 -10.90 -4.49
C GLN A 115 10.10 -10.68 -4.15
N ILE A 116 10.99 -11.51 -4.71
CA ILE A 116 12.43 -11.26 -4.65
C ILE A 116 12.86 -10.58 -5.93
N VAL A 117 13.40 -9.38 -5.81
CA VAL A 117 13.59 -8.46 -6.93
C VAL A 117 14.95 -7.80 -6.87
N HIS A 118 15.62 -7.68 -8.01
CA HIS A 118 16.80 -6.83 -8.17
C HIS A 118 16.55 -5.76 -9.23
N ALA A 119 17.28 -4.65 -9.15
CA ALA A 119 17.12 -3.54 -10.09
C ALA A 119 18.01 -3.72 -11.33
N LYS A 120 17.47 -3.38 -12.51
CA LYS A 120 18.22 -3.14 -13.74
C LYS A 120 17.77 -1.80 -14.34
N ILE A 121 18.53 -1.28 -15.30
CA ILE A 121 18.26 0.02 -15.93
C ILE A 121 16.92 0.01 -16.69
N ASN A 122 16.62 -1.09 -17.39
CA ASN A 122 15.36 -1.26 -18.12
C ASN A 122 14.14 -1.48 -17.21
N GLY A 123 14.36 -1.85 -15.95
CA GLY A 123 13.30 -2.15 -14.99
C GLY A 123 13.76 -3.15 -13.93
N ASP A 124 12.97 -3.27 -12.88
CA ASP A 124 13.20 -4.28 -11.86
C ASP A 124 12.93 -5.68 -12.43
N LYS A 125 13.80 -6.64 -12.13
CA LYS A 125 13.67 -8.04 -12.53
C LYS A 125 13.31 -8.87 -11.31
N VAL A 126 12.22 -9.62 -11.42
CA VAL A 126 11.72 -10.52 -10.38
C VAL A 126 12.42 -11.87 -10.55
N LEU A 127 13.09 -12.34 -9.50
CA LEU A 127 13.66 -13.68 -9.43
C LEU A 127 12.55 -14.71 -9.21
N THR A 128 11.71 -14.47 -8.18
CA THR A 128 10.55 -15.29 -7.87
C THR A 128 9.47 -14.48 -7.15
N GLN A 129 8.25 -15.00 -7.14
CA GLN A 129 7.06 -14.43 -6.49
C GLN A 129 6.30 -15.52 -5.73
N ALA A 130 5.69 -15.12 -4.62
CA ALA A 130 4.56 -15.82 -4.01
C ALA A 130 3.42 -14.84 -3.69
N SER A 131 2.18 -15.31 -3.80
CA SER A 131 0.99 -14.61 -3.31
C SER A 131 0.21 -15.47 -2.31
N SER A 132 -0.44 -14.83 -1.34
CA SER A 132 -1.28 -15.56 -0.38
C SER A 132 -2.48 -16.26 -1.02
N LYS A 133 -2.84 -15.90 -2.26
CA LYS A 133 -3.83 -16.62 -3.07
C LYS A 133 -3.46 -18.09 -3.30
N GLU A 134 -2.16 -18.37 -3.35
CA GLU A 134 -1.62 -19.70 -3.63
C GLU A 134 -1.68 -20.61 -2.39
N LEU A 135 -1.87 -20.03 -1.19
CA LEU A 135 -1.97 -20.80 0.06
C LEU A 135 -3.15 -21.77 0.08
N ARG A 136 -4.17 -21.55 -0.78
CA ARG A 136 -5.27 -22.50 -1.01
C ARG A 136 -4.76 -23.87 -1.45
N ARG A 137 -3.70 -23.92 -2.25
CA ARG A 137 -3.06 -25.16 -2.70
C ARG A 137 -2.43 -25.93 -1.53
N TYR A 138 -1.99 -25.20 -0.52
CA TYR A 138 -1.26 -25.72 0.63
C TYR A 138 -2.19 -26.06 1.82
N GLY A 139 -3.52 -26.03 1.64
CA GLY A 139 -4.49 -26.41 2.66
C GLY A 139 -5.12 -25.25 3.43
N VAL A 140 -4.71 -24.00 3.17
CA VAL A 140 -5.27 -22.82 3.83
C VAL A 140 -6.58 -22.41 3.17
N LYS A 141 -7.68 -22.50 3.91
CA LYS A 141 -9.01 -22.22 3.37
C LYS A 141 -9.43 -20.74 3.52
N THR A 142 -9.10 -20.10 4.66
CA THR A 142 -9.44 -18.70 4.99
C THR A 142 -8.23 -17.85 5.40
N GLY A 143 -8.43 -16.55 5.61
CA GLY A 143 -7.44 -15.73 6.31
C GLY A 143 -6.24 -15.23 5.49
N PHE A 144 -6.38 -15.02 4.17
CA PHE A 144 -5.25 -14.70 3.26
C PHE A 144 -4.52 -13.36 3.45
N SER A 145 -4.84 -12.58 4.48
CA SER A 145 -4.14 -11.33 4.80
C SER A 145 -3.76 -11.17 6.27
N ASN A 146 -4.00 -12.15 7.15
CA ASN A 146 -3.59 -12.05 8.55
C ASN A 146 -2.04 -12.10 8.69
N TRP A 147 -1.54 -12.04 9.91
CA TRP A 147 -0.10 -12.07 10.17
C TRP A 147 0.51 -13.41 9.74
N THR A 148 -0.16 -14.51 10.05
CA THR A 148 0.20 -15.88 9.66
C THR A 148 0.29 -16.08 8.15
N ALA A 149 -0.67 -15.56 7.38
CA ALA A 149 -0.65 -15.62 5.92
C ALA A 149 0.53 -14.83 5.36
N ALA A 150 0.90 -13.71 5.98
CA ALA A 150 2.11 -12.99 5.60
C ALA A 150 3.35 -13.85 5.85
N TYR A 151 3.46 -14.49 7.02
CA TYR A 151 4.50 -15.47 7.34
C TYR A 151 4.58 -16.60 6.31
N ALA A 152 3.48 -17.30 6.07
CA ALA A 152 3.38 -18.39 5.09
C ALA A 152 3.82 -17.95 3.68
N THR A 153 3.43 -16.75 3.23
CA THR A 153 3.88 -16.23 1.93
C THR A 153 5.37 -15.88 1.90
N GLY A 154 5.94 -15.45 3.02
CA GLY A 154 7.38 -15.26 3.19
C GLY A 154 8.14 -16.58 3.06
N LEU A 155 7.68 -17.61 3.78
CA LEU A 155 8.23 -18.97 3.72
C LEU A 155 8.18 -19.53 2.30
N LEU A 156 7.03 -19.40 1.63
CA LEU A 156 6.84 -19.89 0.26
C LEU A 156 7.77 -19.21 -0.74
N VAL A 157 7.91 -17.88 -0.69
CA VAL A 157 8.82 -17.18 -1.61
C VAL A 157 10.28 -17.54 -1.33
N ALA A 158 10.63 -17.80 -0.07
CA ALA A 158 11.98 -18.16 0.32
C ALA A 158 12.37 -19.55 -0.17
N ARG A 159 11.54 -20.57 0.11
CA ARG A 159 11.74 -21.93 -0.38
C ARG A 159 11.83 -21.97 -1.91
N ARG A 160 10.93 -21.27 -2.62
CA ARG A 160 11.00 -21.11 -4.08
C ARG A 160 12.33 -20.55 -4.57
N ALA A 161 12.80 -19.48 -3.93
CA ALA A 161 14.04 -18.83 -4.34
C ALA A 161 15.24 -19.75 -4.15
N LEU A 162 15.30 -20.44 -3.01
CA LEU A 162 16.38 -21.37 -2.71
C LEU A 162 16.35 -22.59 -3.64
N THR A 163 15.17 -23.12 -3.98
CA THR A 163 15.04 -24.18 -5.00
C THR A 163 15.56 -23.71 -6.37
N ILE A 164 15.21 -22.50 -6.82
CA ILE A 164 15.70 -21.93 -8.08
C ILE A 164 17.23 -21.75 -8.07
N LEU A 165 17.80 -21.43 -6.91
CA LEU A 165 19.22 -21.20 -6.73
C LEU A 165 20.01 -22.47 -6.36
N ASN A 166 19.36 -23.62 -6.25
CA ASN A 166 19.94 -24.89 -5.80
C ASN A 166 20.61 -24.79 -4.42
N LEU A 167 19.97 -24.08 -3.49
CA LEU A 167 20.41 -23.87 -2.10
C LEU A 167 19.40 -24.40 -1.08
N ALA A 168 18.32 -25.06 -1.52
CA ALA A 168 17.22 -25.49 -0.66
C ALA A 168 17.68 -26.47 0.43
N ASP A 169 18.48 -27.47 0.07
CA ASP A 169 18.96 -28.53 0.97
C ASP A 169 20.07 -28.02 1.92
N LYS A 170 20.84 -27.02 1.50
CA LYS A 170 21.90 -26.43 2.33
C LYS A 170 21.33 -25.52 3.42
N TYR A 171 20.29 -24.78 3.07
CA TYR A 171 19.70 -23.77 3.94
C TYR A 171 18.22 -24.07 4.19
N GLU A 172 17.95 -25.11 4.98
CA GLU A 172 16.61 -25.53 5.40
C GLU A 172 15.92 -24.55 6.37
N GLY A 173 16.71 -23.69 7.02
CA GLY A 173 16.22 -22.69 7.96
C GLY A 173 15.60 -23.33 9.20
N VAL A 174 14.61 -22.67 9.80
CA VAL A 174 13.94 -23.18 11.00
C VAL A 174 12.81 -24.09 10.57
N ALA A 175 12.90 -25.39 10.89
CA ALA A 175 11.91 -26.40 10.52
C ALA A 175 10.60 -26.26 11.32
N GLU A 176 10.69 -26.03 12.62
CA GLU A 176 9.54 -25.87 13.49
C GLU A 176 9.58 -24.47 14.09
N PRO A 177 8.74 -23.53 13.60
CA PRO A 177 8.74 -22.17 14.10
C PRO A 177 8.31 -22.14 15.58
N ASP A 178 9.26 -21.91 16.47
CA ASP A 178 9.10 -21.75 17.92
C ASP A 178 8.94 -20.28 18.35
N GLY A 179 9.13 -19.34 17.42
CA GLY A 179 9.10 -17.91 17.69
C GLY A 179 10.48 -17.33 18.06
N GLU A 180 11.52 -18.15 18.16
CA GLU A 180 12.87 -17.67 18.44
C GLU A 180 13.50 -16.98 17.23
N MET A 181 14.44 -16.08 17.52
CA MET A 181 15.15 -15.31 16.51
C MET A 181 16.41 -16.04 16.05
N ALA A 182 16.28 -16.83 14.98
CA ALA A 182 17.43 -17.42 14.29
C ALA A 182 17.82 -16.62 13.04
N GLU A 183 19.10 -16.25 12.94
CA GLU A 183 19.70 -15.80 11.68
C GLU A 183 20.27 -16.99 10.90
N VAL A 184 20.22 -16.92 9.57
CA VAL A 184 20.79 -17.96 8.72
C VAL A 184 22.29 -17.71 8.57
N GLU A 185 23.08 -18.48 9.32
CA GLU A 185 24.54 -18.41 9.33
C GLU A 185 25.18 -19.19 8.17
N PRO A 186 26.40 -18.83 7.73
CA PRO A 186 27.14 -19.63 6.75
C PRO A 186 27.54 -20.99 7.34
N LEU A 187 27.52 -22.04 6.51
CA LEU A 187 27.83 -23.41 6.95
C LEU A 187 29.34 -23.67 7.14
N GLY A 188 30.18 -22.78 6.60
CA GLY A 188 31.64 -22.88 6.60
C GLY A 188 32.24 -22.00 5.51
N ASP A 189 33.57 -21.94 5.45
CA ASP A 189 34.28 -21.12 4.46
C ASP A 189 34.27 -21.73 3.04
N ASP A 190 34.18 -23.05 2.93
CA ASP A 190 34.16 -23.78 1.65
C ASP A 190 32.76 -23.92 1.04
N GLU A 191 31.71 -23.58 1.80
CA GLU A 191 30.31 -23.71 1.37
C GLU A 191 29.76 -22.39 0.80
N PRO A 192 28.81 -22.44 -0.14
CA PRO A 192 28.15 -21.24 -0.64
C PRO A 192 27.45 -20.49 0.48
N ARG A 193 27.73 -19.21 0.63
CA ARG A 193 27.08 -18.33 1.62
C ARG A 193 25.57 -18.28 1.43
N PRO A 194 24.79 -18.02 2.51
CA PRO A 194 23.34 -17.97 2.42
C PRO A 194 22.86 -16.85 1.50
N PHE A 195 21.74 -17.10 0.83
CA PHE A 195 21.17 -16.12 -0.10
C PHE A 195 20.71 -14.88 0.65
N LYS A 196 21.30 -13.73 0.34
CA LYS A 196 21.02 -12.47 1.05
C LYS A 196 19.96 -11.62 0.37
N CYS A 197 18.94 -11.22 1.12
CA CYS A 197 17.92 -10.26 0.70
C CYS A 197 17.77 -9.10 1.68
N PHE A 198 17.27 -7.95 1.18
CA PHE A 198 16.92 -6.80 2.01
C PHE A 198 15.42 -6.51 1.94
N LEU A 199 14.77 -6.31 3.08
CA LEU A 199 13.33 -5.99 3.11
C LEU A 199 13.03 -4.64 2.45
N ASP A 200 12.10 -4.63 1.49
CA ASP A 200 11.53 -3.45 0.87
C ASP A 200 10.06 -3.32 1.32
N VAL A 201 9.82 -2.48 2.33
CA VAL A 201 8.48 -2.19 2.89
C VAL A 201 7.65 -1.22 2.04
N GLY A 202 8.28 -0.56 1.06
CA GLY A 202 7.65 0.47 0.25
C GLY A 202 7.21 1.68 1.08
N LEU A 203 5.90 1.96 1.08
CA LEU A 203 5.29 3.07 1.82
C LEU A 203 4.63 2.62 3.13
N LYS A 204 4.76 1.34 3.49
CA LYS A 204 4.10 0.82 4.67
C LYS A 204 4.83 1.30 5.93
N ARG A 205 4.05 1.74 6.92
CA ARG A 205 4.60 2.20 8.20
C ARG A 205 5.27 1.03 8.91
N THR A 206 6.49 1.26 9.39
CA THR A 206 7.26 0.30 10.17
C THR A 206 6.88 0.42 11.65
N SER A 207 5.70 -0.08 12.00
CA SER A 207 5.25 -0.23 13.39
C SER A 207 5.53 -1.66 13.88
N THR A 208 5.76 -1.79 15.19
CA THR A 208 5.86 -3.10 15.84
C THR A 208 4.55 -3.87 15.68
N GLY A 209 4.63 -5.19 15.44
CA GLY A 209 3.48 -6.05 15.13
C GLY A 209 2.94 -5.95 13.70
N SER A 210 3.54 -5.12 12.83
CA SER A 210 3.09 -5.03 11.44
C SER A 210 3.28 -6.35 10.69
N ARG A 211 2.25 -6.80 9.97
CA ARG A 211 2.25 -8.01 9.13
C ARG A 211 3.38 -8.06 8.10
N VAL A 212 3.94 -6.90 7.71
CA VAL A 212 5.12 -6.83 6.82
C VAL A 212 6.29 -7.61 7.42
N PHE A 213 6.44 -7.57 8.75
CA PHE A 213 7.49 -8.29 9.45
C PHE A 213 7.18 -9.77 9.60
N GLY A 214 5.90 -10.20 9.60
CA GLY A 214 5.54 -11.61 9.47
C GLY A 214 6.08 -12.23 8.19
N ALA A 215 5.91 -11.55 7.04
CA ALA A 215 6.51 -12.00 5.78
C ALA A 215 8.05 -11.99 5.77
N LEU A 216 8.68 -11.09 6.53
CA LEU A 216 10.12 -11.12 6.74
C LEU A 216 10.52 -12.35 7.56
N LYS A 217 9.82 -12.63 8.67
CA LYS A 217 10.13 -13.74 9.58
C LYS A 217 9.99 -15.08 8.87
N GLY A 218 8.88 -15.28 8.14
CA GLY A 218 8.70 -16.48 7.34
C GLY A 218 9.73 -16.64 6.23
N ALA A 219 10.19 -15.54 5.61
CA ALA A 219 11.26 -15.63 4.62
C ALA A 219 12.64 -15.95 5.26
N SER A 220 12.90 -15.46 6.47
CA SER A 220 14.10 -15.76 7.25
C SER A 220 14.13 -17.23 7.69
N ASP A 221 13.04 -17.70 8.30
CA ASP A 221 12.86 -19.10 8.70
C ASP A 221 12.85 -20.03 7.47
N GLY A 222 12.47 -19.49 6.32
CA GLY A 222 12.62 -20.09 5.00
C GLY A 222 14.05 -20.08 4.43
N GLY A 223 15.08 -19.84 5.24
CA GLY A 223 16.49 -20.06 4.88
C GLY A 223 17.16 -18.92 4.11
N ILE A 224 16.45 -17.81 3.88
CA ILE A 224 17.06 -16.62 3.28
C ILE A 224 17.66 -15.76 4.38
N PHE A 225 18.92 -15.34 4.21
CA PHE A 225 19.52 -14.37 5.10
C PHE A 225 18.96 -12.97 4.84
N ILE A 226 18.15 -12.47 5.78
CA ILE A 226 17.62 -11.11 5.77
C ILE A 226 18.11 -10.42 7.04
N PRO A 227 18.97 -9.39 6.96
CA PRO A 227 19.43 -8.70 8.16
C PRO A 227 18.28 -7.96 8.86
N HIS A 228 18.00 -8.26 10.12
CA HIS A 228 16.92 -7.65 10.89
C HIS A 228 17.15 -7.71 12.41
N SER A 229 16.26 -7.08 13.17
CA SER A 229 16.27 -7.11 14.65
C SER A 229 14.88 -7.46 15.16
N GLU A 230 14.78 -8.01 16.36
CA GLU A 230 13.54 -8.45 16.99
C GLU A 230 12.49 -7.34 17.28
N LYS A 231 12.94 -6.09 17.34
CA LYS A 231 12.18 -4.91 17.81
C LYS A 231 10.82 -4.62 17.14
N ARG A 232 10.54 -5.27 16.01
CA ARG A 232 9.36 -5.03 15.19
C ARG A 232 8.39 -6.20 15.15
N PHE A 233 8.71 -7.32 15.78
CA PHE A 233 7.80 -8.44 15.91
C PHE A 233 6.73 -8.20 16.97
N PRO A 234 5.55 -8.84 16.85
CA PRO A 234 4.61 -8.92 17.97
C PRO A 234 5.31 -9.62 19.15
N GLY A 235 5.00 -9.18 20.38
CA GLY A 235 5.66 -9.67 21.60
C GLY A 235 6.91 -8.92 22.02
N TYR A 236 7.41 -7.95 21.23
CA TYR A 236 8.55 -7.15 21.66
C TYR A 236 8.16 -6.06 22.65
N ASP A 237 8.72 -6.10 23.85
CA ASP A 237 8.59 -5.05 24.85
C ASP A 237 9.75 -4.02 24.72
N PRO A 238 9.46 -2.75 24.39
CA PRO A 238 10.50 -1.71 24.33
C PRO A 238 11.12 -1.36 25.69
N GLU A 239 10.46 -1.65 26.82
CA GLU A 239 10.96 -1.35 28.17
C GLU A 239 11.92 -2.44 28.64
N ALA A 240 11.49 -3.71 28.65
CA ALA A 240 12.36 -4.85 28.94
C ALA A 240 13.43 -5.07 27.85
N LYS A 241 13.19 -4.61 26.62
CA LYS A 241 14.00 -4.87 25.41
C LYS A 241 14.08 -6.34 25.05
N GLU A 242 13.07 -7.11 25.42
CA GLU A 242 13.00 -8.55 25.21
C GLU A 242 11.84 -8.89 24.27
N LEU A 243 12.00 -9.98 23.52
CA LEU A 243 10.96 -10.54 22.68
C LEU A 243 10.33 -11.73 23.39
N ASP A 244 9.02 -11.69 23.58
CA ASP A 244 8.24 -12.85 23.95
C ASP A 244 8.10 -13.81 22.75
N ALA A 245 8.90 -14.88 22.77
CA ALA A 245 8.92 -15.91 21.74
C ALA A 245 7.61 -16.71 21.70
N GLU A 246 6.96 -16.94 22.84
CA GLU A 246 5.70 -17.68 22.92
C GLU A 246 4.57 -16.89 22.25
N LEU A 247 4.49 -15.58 22.49
CA LEU A 247 3.53 -14.73 21.80
C LEU A 247 3.83 -14.66 20.30
N LEU A 248 5.10 -14.57 19.90
CA LEU A 248 5.45 -14.60 18.47
C LEU A 248 5.04 -15.91 17.82
N ARG A 249 5.24 -17.05 18.50
CA ARG A 249 4.78 -18.38 18.07
C ARG A 249 3.27 -18.41 17.90
N SER A 250 2.50 -17.90 18.87
CA SER A 250 1.04 -17.76 18.77
C SER A 250 0.65 -16.96 17.52
N TYR A 251 1.34 -15.85 17.21
CA TYR A 251 1.10 -15.09 15.98
C TYR A 251 1.46 -15.85 14.70
N ILE A 252 2.50 -16.70 14.71
CA ILE A 252 2.87 -17.55 13.58
C ILE A 252 1.77 -18.56 13.30
N TYR A 253 1.18 -19.21 14.29
CA TYR A 253 0.13 -20.21 14.09
C TYR A 253 -1.30 -19.66 14.12
N GLY A 254 -1.47 -18.35 14.32
CA GLY A 254 -2.77 -17.70 14.23
C GLY A 254 -3.58 -17.70 15.53
N GLY A 255 -2.94 -17.89 16.70
CA GLY A 255 -3.58 -17.87 18.01
C GLY A 255 -4.37 -16.57 18.25
N HIS A 256 -3.83 -15.40 17.92
CA HIS A 256 -4.58 -14.13 17.97
C HIS A 256 -5.88 -14.10 17.13
N VAL A 257 -6.00 -14.94 16.09
CA VAL A 257 -7.24 -15.09 15.32
C VAL A 257 -8.16 -16.09 15.99
N ALA A 258 -7.62 -17.20 16.51
CA ALA A 258 -8.37 -18.20 17.27
C ALA A 258 -9.00 -17.59 18.54
N GLU A 259 -8.21 -16.89 19.36
CA GLU A 259 -8.67 -16.15 20.54
C GLU A 259 -9.78 -15.14 20.18
N TYR A 260 -9.65 -14.46 19.03
CA TYR A 260 -10.67 -13.50 18.58
C TYR A 260 -11.93 -14.18 18.02
N MET A 261 -11.81 -15.40 17.50
CA MET A 261 -12.97 -16.22 17.12
C MET A 261 -13.73 -16.63 18.37
N GLU A 262 -13.05 -17.22 19.35
CA GLU A 262 -13.63 -17.64 20.63
C GLU A 262 -14.30 -16.48 21.37
N SER A 263 -13.61 -15.35 21.52
CA SER A 263 -14.17 -14.20 22.23
C SER A 263 -15.44 -13.67 21.55
N LEU A 264 -15.51 -13.71 20.22
CA LEU A 264 -16.69 -13.26 19.49
C LEU A 264 -17.83 -14.29 19.51
N GLU A 265 -17.53 -15.58 19.52
CA GLU A 265 -18.54 -16.63 19.69
C GLU A 265 -19.24 -16.50 21.05
N GLU A 266 -18.50 -16.14 22.11
CA GLU A 266 -19.05 -15.94 23.45
C GLU A 266 -19.79 -14.60 23.61
N GLU A 267 -19.23 -13.50 23.08
CA GLU A 267 -19.75 -12.14 23.32
C GLU A 267 -20.81 -11.69 22.30
N ASP A 268 -20.64 -12.00 21.02
CA ASP A 268 -21.43 -11.41 19.91
C ASP A 268 -21.44 -12.32 18.67
N ASP A 269 -22.33 -13.33 18.69
CA ASP A 269 -22.54 -14.29 17.61
C ASP A 269 -22.92 -13.63 16.27
N GLU A 270 -23.63 -12.49 16.27
CA GLU A 270 -23.97 -11.79 15.03
C GLU A 270 -22.70 -11.24 14.35
N ARG A 271 -21.82 -10.64 15.13
CA ARG A 271 -20.54 -10.14 14.65
C ARG A 271 -19.61 -11.27 14.23
N PHE A 272 -19.61 -12.39 14.96
CA PHE A 272 -18.89 -13.60 14.59
C PHE A 272 -19.30 -14.10 13.20
N LYS A 273 -20.61 -14.35 13.00
CA LYS A 273 -21.17 -14.79 11.71
C LYS A 273 -20.81 -13.85 10.56
N LYS A 274 -20.78 -12.53 10.81
CA LYS A 274 -20.42 -11.55 9.79
C LYS A 274 -18.93 -11.59 9.43
N GLN A 275 -18.05 -11.58 10.42
CA GLN A 275 -16.60 -11.47 10.18
C GLN A 275 -15.98 -12.78 9.73
N PHE A 276 -16.46 -13.91 10.27
CA PHE A 276 -15.95 -15.26 10.02
C PHE A 276 -16.88 -16.10 9.13
N SER A 277 -17.81 -15.46 8.40
CA SER A 277 -18.70 -16.11 7.42
C SER A 277 -17.98 -17.13 6.52
N THR A 278 -16.83 -16.78 5.95
CA THR A 278 -16.06 -17.69 5.09
C THR A 278 -15.46 -18.87 5.87
N ALA A 279 -15.10 -18.68 7.15
CA ALA A 279 -14.56 -19.76 7.99
C ALA A 279 -15.67 -20.75 8.36
N LEU A 280 -16.86 -20.22 8.70
CA LEU A 280 -18.07 -21.00 8.92
C LEU A 280 -18.48 -21.81 7.68
N GLU A 281 -18.51 -21.19 6.50
CA GLU A 281 -18.80 -21.88 5.23
C GLU A 281 -17.83 -23.03 4.92
N GLN A 282 -16.59 -22.93 5.40
CA GLN A 282 -15.52 -23.89 5.13
C GLN A 282 -15.28 -24.89 6.27
N GLY A 283 -16.08 -24.78 7.34
CA GLY A 283 -15.97 -25.60 8.56
C GLY A 283 -14.59 -25.49 9.19
N VAL A 284 -14.14 -24.27 9.47
CA VAL A 284 -12.88 -23.99 10.19
C VAL A 284 -13.21 -23.26 11.49
N GLY A 285 -13.05 -23.93 12.62
CA GLY A 285 -13.17 -23.35 13.96
C GLY A 285 -11.88 -22.71 14.47
N SER A 286 -11.89 -22.18 15.70
CA SER A 286 -10.71 -21.63 16.37
C SER A 286 -9.63 -22.70 16.59
N ASP A 287 -10.03 -23.87 17.10
CA ASP A 287 -9.17 -25.03 17.38
C ASP A 287 -8.47 -25.58 16.13
N ASP A 288 -9.10 -25.46 14.95
CA ASP A 288 -8.58 -25.99 13.70
C ASP A 288 -7.45 -25.13 13.09
N LEU A 289 -7.26 -23.89 13.56
CA LEU A 289 -6.37 -22.93 12.91
C LEU A 289 -4.89 -23.33 13.02
N GLU A 290 -4.42 -23.72 14.21
CA GLU A 290 -3.01 -24.09 14.42
C GLU A 290 -2.63 -25.31 13.56
N ASP A 291 -3.50 -26.32 13.54
CA ASP A 291 -3.38 -27.51 12.71
C ASP A 291 -3.35 -27.20 11.21
N MET A 292 -4.24 -26.33 10.75
CA MET A 292 -4.30 -25.90 9.35
C MET A 292 -2.99 -25.23 8.93
N TRP A 293 -2.44 -24.35 9.78
CA TRP A 293 -1.20 -23.62 9.47
C TRP A 293 0.03 -24.50 9.54
N THR A 294 0.09 -25.42 10.50
CA THR A 294 1.17 -26.41 10.62
C THR A 294 1.27 -27.27 9.36
N LYS A 295 0.14 -27.86 8.92
CA LYS A 295 0.04 -28.62 7.67
C LYS A 295 0.41 -27.76 6.45
N ALA A 296 0.02 -26.49 6.44
CA ALA A 296 0.37 -25.59 5.36
C ALA A 296 1.88 -25.33 5.26
N PHE A 297 2.59 -25.16 6.38
CA PHE A 297 4.03 -24.97 6.39
C PHE A 297 4.77 -26.20 5.89
N GLU A 298 4.35 -27.39 6.31
CA GLU A 298 4.89 -28.67 5.81
C GLU A 298 4.68 -28.81 4.30
N ASN A 299 3.44 -28.60 3.82
CA ASN A 299 3.11 -28.69 2.39
C ASN A 299 3.92 -27.69 1.55
N ILE A 300 4.18 -26.48 2.08
CA ILE A 300 5.02 -25.46 1.42
C ILE A 300 6.46 -25.95 1.29
N ARG A 301 7.01 -26.63 2.29
CA ARG A 301 8.37 -27.17 2.22
C ARG A 301 8.47 -28.37 1.29
N GLN A 302 7.46 -29.24 1.27
CA GLN A 302 7.42 -30.41 0.41
C GLN A 302 7.38 -30.02 -1.08
N ASP A 303 6.50 -29.08 -1.46
CA ASP A 303 6.43 -28.60 -2.84
C ASP A 303 6.27 -27.08 -2.93
N PRO A 304 7.39 -26.34 -2.93
CA PRO A 304 7.35 -24.91 -3.10
C PRO A 304 7.09 -24.50 -4.56
N SER A 305 6.93 -25.41 -5.53
CA SER A 305 6.82 -25.04 -6.95
C SER A 305 5.64 -24.11 -7.25
N PHE A 306 5.77 -23.32 -8.31
CA PHE A 306 4.69 -22.46 -8.80
C PHE A 306 3.89 -23.17 -9.88
N THR A 307 2.58 -23.33 -9.65
CA THR A 307 1.64 -23.83 -10.65
C THR A 307 0.93 -22.66 -11.34
N PRO A 308 1.16 -22.41 -12.64
CA PRO A 308 0.43 -21.38 -13.37
C PRO A 308 -1.06 -21.72 -13.48
N SER A 309 -1.91 -20.70 -13.51
CA SER A 309 -3.34 -20.89 -13.78
C SER A 309 -3.59 -21.06 -15.26
N ASP A 310 -4.56 -21.91 -15.60
CA ASP A 310 -5.09 -22.02 -16.95
C ASP A 310 -5.84 -20.75 -17.32
N LYS A 311 -5.39 -20.06 -18.37
CA LYS A 311 -5.98 -18.79 -18.82
C LYS A 311 -6.30 -18.87 -20.31
N SER A 312 -7.50 -18.41 -20.68
CA SER A 312 -7.87 -18.21 -22.08
C SER A 312 -7.03 -17.09 -22.70
N LYS A 313 -6.71 -17.23 -24.00
CA LYS A 313 -5.82 -16.29 -24.72
C LYS A 313 -6.56 -15.07 -25.29
N ASP A 314 -7.89 -15.07 -25.26
CA ASP A 314 -8.71 -14.08 -25.99
C ASP A 314 -9.05 -12.81 -25.20
N TRP A 315 -8.54 -12.66 -23.98
CA TRP A 315 -8.81 -11.53 -23.09
C TRP A 315 -8.49 -10.15 -23.71
N ALA A 316 -7.55 -10.09 -24.65
CA ALA A 316 -7.13 -8.84 -25.29
C ALA A 316 -8.21 -8.29 -26.24
N ALA A 317 -8.91 -9.17 -26.97
CA ALA A 317 -10.01 -8.77 -27.84
C ALA A 317 -11.20 -8.27 -27.01
N GLU A 318 -11.52 -8.99 -25.93
CA GLU A 318 -12.61 -8.63 -25.03
C GLU A 318 -12.37 -7.28 -24.34
N SER A 319 -11.15 -7.06 -23.83
CA SER A 319 -10.79 -5.82 -23.14
C SER A 319 -10.83 -4.59 -24.05
N LYS A 320 -10.56 -4.76 -25.35
CA LYS A 320 -10.54 -3.64 -26.31
C LYS A 320 -11.94 -3.04 -26.54
N LYS A 321 -13.01 -3.83 -26.39
CA LYS A 321 -14.40 -3.36 -26.57
C LYS A 321 -14.76 -2.20 -25.63
N TYR A 322 -14.21 -2.20 -24.42
CA TYR A 322 -14.48 -1.19 -23.39
C TYR A 322 -13.51 -0.01 -23.42
N LYS A 323 -12.46 -0.07 -24.26
CA LYS A 323 -11.45 0.98 -24.34
C LYS A 323 -11.87 2.04 -25.36
N ALA A 324 -12.28 3.21 -24.87
CA ALA A 324 -12.55 4.36 -25.73
C ALA A 324 -11.33 4.73 -26.58
N THR A 325 -11.56 4.88 -27.89
CA THR A 325 -10.56 5.37 -28.84
C THR A 325 -10.52 6.89 -28.83
N LYS A 326 -9.34 7.48 -28.99
CA LYS A 326 -9.22 8.94 -29.13
C LYS A 326 -9.87 9.37 -30.44
N LEU A 327 -10.64 10.46 -30.39
CA LEU A 327 -11.20 11.08 -31.58
C LEU A 327 -10.08 11.51 -32.54
N THR A 328 -10.32 11.32 -33.83
CA THR A 328 -9.42 11.83 -34.86
C THR A 328 -9.45 13.37 -34.88
N TYR A 329 -8.51 13.98 -35.59
CA TYR A 329 -8.50 15.43 -35.75
C TYR A 329 -9.77 15.94 -36.46
N GLU A 330 -10.18 15.26 -37.54
CA GLU A 330 -11.37 15.60 -38.33
C GLU A 330 -12.65 15.50 -37.51
N GLN A 331 -12.82 14.41 -36.75
CA GLN A 331 -13.97 14.23 -35.86
C GLN A 331 -14.05 15.34 -34.80
N ARG A 332 -12.90 15.78 -34.26
CA ARG A 332 -12.86 16.91 -33.31
C ARG A 332 -13.25 18.22 -33.98
N LYS A 333 -12.77 18.48 -35.21
CA LYS A 333 -13.10 19.70 -35.96
C LYS A 333 -14.59 19.76 -36.32
N ALA A 334 -15.15 18.65 -36.80
CA ALA A 334 -16.58 18.54 -37.08
C ALA A 334 -17.41 18.81 -35.81
N LYS A 335 -17.08 18.16 -34.70
CA LYS A 335 -17.77 18.38 -33.42
C LYS A 335 -17.74 19.84 -32.95
N ILE A 336 -16.62 20.53 -33.13
CA ILE A 336 -16.51 21.96 -32.79
C ILE A 336 -17.40 22.80 -33.72
N ALA A 337 -17.39 22.52 -35.02
CA ALA A 337 -18.23 23.22 -35.99
C ALA A 337 -19.73 23.04 -35.68
N ASP A 338 -20.15 21.80 -35.37
CA ASP A 338 -21.52 21.47 -34.98
C ASP A 338 -21.93 22.22 -33.70
N GLN A 339 -21.04 22.27 -32.69
CA GLN A 339 -21.28 23.02 -31.46
C GLN A 339 -21.42 24.53 -31.70
N ILE A 340 -20.57 25.13 -32.54
CA ILE A 340 -20.66 26.54 -32.90
C ILE A 340 -21.95 26.83 -33.66
N ALA A 341 -22.35 25.95 -34.57
CA ALA A 341 -23.58 26.08 -35.35
C ALA A 341 -24.83 25.99 -34.45
N ALA A 342 -24.88 25.02 -33.54
CA ALA A 342 -25.97 24.85 -32.58
C ALA A 342 -26.11 26.07 -31.66
N PHE A 343 -24.98 26.59 -31.13
CA PHE A 343 -24.99 27.79 -30.30
C PHE A 343 -25.52 29.02 -31.05
N LYS A 344 -25.07 29.22 -32.30
CA LYS A 344 -25.55 30.32 -33.15
C LYS A 344 -27.04 30.20 -33.52
N ALA A 345 -27.56 28.97 -33.57
CA ALA A 345 -28.97 28.71 -33.85
C ALA A 345 -29.91 28.95 -32.65
N GLY A 346 -29.38 29.41 -31.50
CA GLY A 346 -30.19 29.68 -30.31
C GLY A 346 -30.69 28.41 -29.62
N ALA A 347 -30.09 27.26 -29.90
CA ALA A 347 -30.33 26.06 -29.11
C ALA A 347 -29.66 26.26 -27.74
N ASP A 348 -30.43 26.11 -26.65
CA ASP A 348 -29.87 26.08 -25.30
C ASP A 348 -28.83 24.94 -25.22
N LEU A 349 -27.57 25.32 -24.97
CA LEU A 349 -26.41 24.44 -24.88
C LEU A 349 -26.41 23.56 -23.63
#